data_AF-A0A0D5YTQ2-F1
#
_entry.id   AF-A0A0D5YTQ2-F1
#
_cell.length_a   1.000
_cell.length_b   1.000
_cell.length_c   1.000
_cell.angle_alpha   90.00
_cell.angle_beta   90.00
_cell.angle_gamma   90.00
#
_symmetry.space_group_name_H-M   'P 1'
#
loop_
_entity.id
_entity.type
_entity.pdbx_description
1 polymer ?
#
loop_
_entity_poly.entity_id
_entity_poly.type
_entity_poly.pdbx_seq_one_letter_code
_entity_poly.pdbx_strand_id
1 'polypeptide(L)'
;MNTKVLFLVACLSTSFLGFSQRGVRIGYVDMEYILENVEEYREASEQLNAKAAKWKQEIELKQSTIEQMKKDLMAEKVLLTDELIAEREEEIQILEKEMLDYQQDRFGPQGDLVLQKQLLIQPIQDQVFNEVQKIGANKRYDFIFDKSADVVMLYSEKRHDISDLVLREIARTRKVSKSNKDKKLKNRLEEFQAEEAEADQEISEALQERQQKAADAKDTKKKAAEEKRAEALRLREERKKAYEERRKKLLEEREAKRKAKLEERKKDQEKEKDSTNQ
;
A
#
# COMPACT_ATOMS: atom_id res chain seq x y z
N MET A 1 -23.09 85.39 27.02
CA MET A 1 -23.23 83.92 27.04
C MET A 1 -23.26 83.48 28.50
N ASN A 2 -24.31 82.76 28.92
CA ASN A 2 -24.54 82.43 30.33
C ASN A 2 -23.42 81.54 30.86
N THR A 3 -22.77 81.90 31.98
CA THR A 3 -21.65 81.15 32.59
C THR A 3 -21.96 79.68 32.85
N LYS A 4 -23.24 79.35 33.07
CA LYS A 4 -23.76 77.98 33.21
C LYS A 4 -23.60 77.14 31.94
N VAL A 5 -23.75 77.75 30.75
CA VAL A 5 -23.59 77.07 29.45
C VAL A 5 -22.11 76.79 29.19
N LEU A 6 -21.22 77.70 29.57
CA LEU A 6 -19.77 77.51 29.45
C LEU A 6 -19.28 76.34 30.32
N PHE A 7 -19.81 76.21 31.55
CA PHE A 7 -19.49 75.12 32.46
C PHE A 7 -19.98 73.77 31.94
N LEU A 8 -21.17 73.73 31.33
CA LEU A 8 -21.76 72.51 30.77
C LEU A 8 -20.98 72.02 29.54
N VAL A 9 -20.53 72.93 28.67
CA VAL A 9 -19.67 72.60 27.54
C VAL A 9 -18.30 72.08 28.00
N ALA A 10 -17.67 72.71 29.00
CA ALA A 10 -16.38 72.26 29.53
C ALA A 10 -16.46 70.86 30.18
N CYS A 11 -17.55 70.54 30.88
CA CYS A 11 -17.80 69.23 31.48
C CYS A 11 -18.07 68.14 30.42
N LEU A 12 -18.75 68.51 29.32
CA LEU A 12 -18.99 67.62 28.19
C LEU A 12 -17.68 67.35 27.41
N SER A 13 -16.82 68.35 27.22
CA SER A 13 -15.54 68.19 26.53
C SER A 13 -14.52 67.33 27.30
N THR A 14 -14.55 67.34 28.63
CA THR A 14 -13.69 66.49 29.46
C THR A 14 -14.16 65.02 29.50
N SER A 15 -15.44 64.77 29.27
CA SER A 15 -16.01 63.42 29.19
C SER A 15 -15.56 62.66 27.92
N PHE A 16 -15.17 63.37 26.85
CA PHE A 16 -14.65 62.75 25.62
C PHE A 16 -13.17 62.34 25.71
N LEU A 17 -12.40 62.86 26.67
CA LEU A 17 -10.98 62.52 26.84
C LEU A 17 -10.76 61.16 27.54
N GLY A 18 -11.82 60.53 28.05
CA GLY A 18 -11.75 59.24 28.76
C GLY A 18 -11.85 57.99 27.89
N PHE A 19 -12.08 58.12 26.57
CA PHE A 19 -12.16 56.96 25.68
C PHE A 19 -10.76 56.46 25.28
N SER A 20 -10.23 55.55 26.12
CA SER A 20 -9.51 54.35 25.68
C SER A 20 -8.13 54.54 25.05
N GLN A 21 -7.10 54.75 25.87
CA GLN A 21 -5.78 54.21 25.56
C GLN A 21 -5.83 52.69 25.79
N ARG A 22 -6.13 51.90 24.74
CA ARG A 22 -5.85 50.46 24.80
C ARG A 22 -4.34 50.33 24.85
N GLY A 23 -3.81 49.97 26.02
CA GLY A 23 -2.39 49.64 26.15
C GLY A 23 -2.03 48.51 25.19
N VAL A 24 -0.84 48.59 24.59
CA VAL A 24 -0.31 47.58 23.68
C VAL A 24 -0.24 46.24 24.41
N ARG A 25 -0.88 45.21 23.86
CA ARG A 25 -0.87 43.86 24.41
C ARG A 25 0.27 43.07 23.79
N ILE A 26 1.28 42.82 24.60
CA ILE A 26 2.48 42.09 24.20
C ILE A 26 2.47 40.72 24.88
N GLY A 27 2.65 39.67 24.09
CA GLY A 27 2.92 38.32 24.56
C GLY A 27 4.31 37.85 24.11
N TYR A 28 4.78 36.76 24.69
CA TYR A 28 5.93 36.04 24.15
C TYR A 28 5.70 34.53 24.16
N VAL A 29 6.45 33.86 23.29
CA VAL A 29 6.51 32.41 23.16
C VAL A 29 7.96 31.95 23.21
N ASP A 30 8.17 30.75 23.72
CA ASP A 30 9.42 30.03 23.63
C ASP A 30 9.24 28.93 22.57
N MET A 31 9.61 29.24 21.33
CA MET A 31 9.44 28.32 20.19
C MET A 31 10.24 27.04 20.35
N GLU A 32 11.45 27.11 20.91
CA GLU A 32 12.28 25.93 21.19
C GLU A 32 11.55 25.00 22.17
N TYR A 33 11.09 25.53 23.32
CA TYR A 33 10.30 24.77 24.28
C TYR A 33 9.01 24.19 23.66
N ILE A 34 8.29 24.96 22.84
CA ILE A 34 7.07 24.47 22.19
C ILE A 34 7.40 23.29 21.25
N LEU A 35 8.42 23.44 20.40
CA LEU A 35 8.80 22.41 19.43
C LEU A 35 9.30 21.14 20.13
N GLU A 36 10.13 21.24 21.16
CA GLU A 36 10.63 20.09 21.93
C GLU A 36 9.51 19.24 22.55
N ASN A 37 8.39 19.89 22.93
CA ASN A 37 7.22 19.22 23.52
C ASN A 37 6.25 18.66 22.46
N VAL A 38 6.47 18.93 21.17
CA VAL A 38 5.69 18.38 20.06
C VAL A 38 6.30 17.04 19.64
N GLU A 39 5.56 15.95 19.84
CA GLU A 39 6.00 14.58 19.52
C GLU A 39 6.48 14.43 18.07
N GLU A 40 5.77 15.01 17.09
CA GLU A 40 6.16 14.97 15.69
C GLU A 40 7.52 15.64 15.42
N TYR A 41 7.85 16.71 16.17
CA TYR A 41 9.13 17.39 16.05
C TYR A 41 10.25 16.51 16.61
N ARG A 42 10.03 15.87 17.76
CA ARG A 42 11.02 14.97 18.36
C ARG A 42 11.34 13.80 17.43
N GLU A 43 10.32 13.16 16.86
CA GLU A 43 10.50 12.08 15.89
C GLU A 43 11.26 12.55 14.63
N ALA A 44 10.88 13.70 14.06
CA ALA A 44 11.56 14.27 12.91
C ALA A 44 13.02 14.64 13.21
N SER A 45 13.28 15.21 14.38
CA SER A 45 14.61 15.55 14.87
C SER A 45 15.48 14.30 15.06
N GLU A 46 14.94 13.26 15.69
CA GLU A 46 15.63 11.97 15.84
C GLU A 46 15.99 11.36 14.48
N GLN A 47 15.06 11.38 13.52
CA GLN A 47 15.33 10.88 12.16
C GLN A 47 16.42 11.68 11.44
N LEU A 48 16.39 13.01 11.54
CA LEU A 48 17.43 13.88 10.96
C LEU A 48 18.78 13.64 11.61
N ASN A 49 18.83 13.56 12.94
CA ASN A 49 20.06 13.31 13.70
C ASN A 49 20.64 11.94 13.36
N ALA A 50 19.81 10.91 13.21
CA ALA A 50 20.26 9.58 12.80
C ALA A 50 20.87 9.58 11.40
N LYS A 51 20.29 10.31 10.44
CA LYS A 51 20.85 10.44 9.08
C LYS A 51 22.15 11.25 9.08
N ALA A 52 22.17 12.37 9.80
CA ALA A 52 23.36 13.20 9.94
C ALA A 52 24.51 12.43 10.59
N ALA A 53 24.25 11.61 11.60
CA ALA A 53 25.24 10.74 12.23
C ALA A 53 25.81 9.71 11.23
N LYS A 54 24.96 9.09 10.41
CA LYS A 54 25.42 8.17 9.35
C LYS A 54 26.33 8.86 8.34
N TRP A 55 25.94 10.02 7.83
CA TRP A 55 26.77 10.76 6.87
C TRP A 55 28.09 11.23 7.49
N LYS A 56 28.09 11.64 8.76
CA LYS A 56 29.33 11.95 9.50
C LYS A 56 30.25 10.74 9.57
N GLN A 57 29.72 9.58 9.93
CA GLN A 57 30.49 8.35 9.99
C GLN A 57 31.07 7.97 8.62
N GLU A 58 30.30 8.12 7.54
CA GLU A 58 30.79 7.88 6.18
C GLU A 58 31.90 8.83 5.76
N ILE A 59 31.81 10.12 6.14
CA ILE A 59 32.87 11.10 5.93
C ILE A 59 34.12 10.75 6.73
N GLU A 60 33.97 10.40 8.02
CA GLU A 60 35.09 9.98 8.88
C GLU A 60 35.81 8.74 8.33
N LEU A 61 35.06 7.77 7.79
CA LEU A 61 35.63 6.60 7.14
C LEU A 61 36.40 6.96 5.86
N LYS A 62 35.82 7.81 4.99
CA LYS A 62 36.50 8.29 3.78
C LYS A 62 37.78 9.05 4.13
N GLN A 63 37.72 9.92 5.13
CA GLN A 63 38.86 10.68 5.61
C GLN A 63 39.96 9.76 6.16
N SER A 64 39.60 8.76 6.98
CA SER A 64 40.57 7.79 7.50
C SER A 64 41.25 6.99 6.38
N THR A 65 40.50 6.58 5.35
CA THR A 65 41.07 5.88 4.19
C THR A 65 42.05 6.77 3.44
N ILE A 66 41.69 8.03 3.18
CA ILE A 66 42.57 9.03 2.53
C ILE A 66 43.84 9.25 3.34
N GLU A 67 43.73 9.42 4.65
CA GLU A 67 44.88 9.58 5.54
C GLU A 67 45.79 8.34 5.54
N GLN A 68 45.22 7.14 5.46
CA GLN A 68 45.99 5.91 5.37
C GLN A 68 46.73 5.81 4.03
N MET A 69 46.06 6.03 2.89
CA MET A 69 46.70 6.01 1.58
C MET A 69 47.83 7.04 1.46
N LYS A 70 47.66 8.22 2.06
CA LYS A 70 48.74 9.22 2.14
C LYS A 70 49.95 8.74 2.94
N LYS A 71 49.72 8.09 4.09
CA LYS A 71 50.79 7.54 4.92
C LYS A 71 51.52 6.40 4.20
N ASP A 72 50.77 5.53 3.55
CA ASP A 72 51.32 4.40 2.78
C ASP A 72 52.15 4.91 1.60
N LEU A 73 51.65 5.91 0.87
CA LEU A 73 52.41 6.58 -0.19
C LEU A 73 53.71 7.21 0.33
N MET A 74 53.68 7.89 1.48
CA MET A 74 54.88 8.47 2.09
C MET A 74 55.91 7.41 2.51
N ALA A 75 55.46 6.26 3.01
CA ALA A 75 56.33 5.17 3.43
C ALA A 75 56.94 4.41 2.23
N GLU A 76 56.14 4.18 1.19
CA GLU A 76 56.54 3.44 -0.01
C GLU A 76 57.22 4.32 -1.07
N LYS A 77 57.17 5.65 -0.95
CA LYS A 77 57.69 6.60 -1.96
C LYS A 77 59.09 6.31 -2.46
N VAL A 78 59.98 5.83 -1.58
CA VAL A 78 61.38 5.53 -1.90
C VAL A 78 61.53 4.24 -2.74
N LEU A 79 60.52 3.38 -2.75
CA LEU A 79 60.50 2.10 -3.44
C LEU A 79 59.71 2.14 -4.76
N LEU A 80 58.99 3.23 -5.04
CA LEU A 80 58.12 3.39 -6.21
C LEU A 80 58.82 4.20 -7.32
N THR A 81 58.38 4.00 -8.57
CA THR A 81 58.77 4.84 -9.70
C THR A 81 57.98 6.14 -9.71
N ASP A 82 58.51 7.18 -10.35
CA ASP A 82 57.84 8.49 -10.45
C ASP A 82 56.44 8.40 -11.08
N GLU A 83 56.25 7.51 -12.05
CA GLU A 83 54.94 7.26 -12.69
C GLU A 83 53.92 6.67 -11.70
N LEU A 84 54.32 5.67 -10.90
CA LEU A 84 53.44 5.07 -9.89
C LEU A 84 53.12 6.03 -8.74
N ILE A 85 54.06 6.90 -8.39
CA ILE A 85 53.83 7.96 -7.40
C ILE A 85 52.77 8.93 -7.92
N ALA A 86 52.88 9.38 -9.17
CA ALA A 86 51.93 10.30 -9.79
C ALA A 86 50.52 9.68 -9.87
N GLU A 87 50.40 8.41 -10.27
CA GLU A 87 49.11 7.70 -10.33
C GLU A 87 48.43 7.62 -8.95
N ARG A 88 49.18 7.27 -7.90
CA ARG A 88 48.62 7.22 -6.54
C ARG A 88 48.32 8.59 -5.95
N GLU A 89 49.11 9.61 -6.26
CA GLU A 89 48.82 10.99 -5.88
C GLU A 89 47.54 11.51 -6.55
N GLU A 90 47.30 11.14 -7.82
CA GLU A 90 46.05 11.44 -8.54
C GLU A 90 44.85 10.71 -7.91
N GLU A 91 44.99 9.42 -7.58
CA GLU A 91 43.94 8.65 -6.90
C GLU A 91 43.55 9.27 -5.56
N ILE A 92 44.54 9.66 -4.75
CA ILE A 92 44.30 10.37 -3.47
C ILE A 92 43.57 11.68 -3.72
N GLN A 93 43.97 12.49 -4.70
CA GLN A 93 43.32 13.76 -5.02
C GLN A 93 41.86 13.58 -5.48
N ILE A 94 41.58 12.53 -6.27
CA ILE A 94 40.21 12.19 -6.69
C ILE A 94 39.37 11.87 -5.45
N LEU A 95 39.88 11.02 -4.56
CA LEU A 95 39.15 10.61 -3.35
C LEU A 95 38.94 11.77 -2.38
N GLU A 96 39.91 12.69 -2.25
CA GLU A 96 39.75 13.94 -1.49
C GLU A 96 38.65 14.81 -2.06
N LYS A 97 38.63 14.99 -3.38
CA LYS A 97 37.61 15.78 -4.04
C LYS A 97 36.23 15.14 -3.86
N GLU A 98 36.11 13.83 -4.06
CA GLU A 98 34.87 13.10 -3.83
C GLU A 98 34.39 13.21 -2.38
N MET A 99 35.29 13.19 -1.40
CA MET A 99 34.94 13.39 0.01
C MET A 99 34.41 14.81 0.26
N LEU A 100 35.06 15.83 -0.31
CA LEU A 100 34.62 17.22 -0.18
C LEU A 100 33.28 17.47 -0.86
N ASP A 101 33.10 16.95 -2.08
CA ASP A 101 31.84 17.01 -2.81
C ASP A 101 30.73 16.31 -2.02
N TYR A 102 31.01 15.12 -1.49
CA TYR A 102 30.09 14.40 -0.60
C TYR A 102 29.71 15.22 0.64
N GLN A 103 30.69 15.84 1.31
CA GLN A 103 30.44 16.68 2.48
C GLN A 103 29.57 17.89 2.11
N GLN A 104 29.84 18.53 0.97
CA GLN A 104 29.07 19.68 0.48
C GLN A 104 27.65 19.27 0.09
N ASP A 105 27.46 18.13 -0.56
CA ASP A 105 26.15 17.61 -0.95
C ASP A 105 25.29 17.26 0.27
N ARG A 106 25.90 16.77 1.36
CA ARG A 106 25.15 16.43 2.58
C ARG A 106 24.94 17.63 3.52
N PHE A 107 25.98 18.41 3.78
CA PHE A 107 26.02 19.44 4.84
C PHE A 107 26.16 20.87 4.32
N GLY A 108 26.26 21.07 3.01
CA GLY A 108 26.34 22.40 2.41
C GLY A 108 25.03 23.19 2.58
N PRO A 109 25.02 24.49 2.20
CA PRO A 109 23.85 25.36 2.35
C PRO A 109 22.60 24.90 1.59
N GLN A 110 22.79 24.15 0.50
CA GLN A 110 21.74 23.48 -0.27
C GLN A 110 21.81 21.95 -0.17
N GLY A 111 22.56 21.45 0.81
CA GLY A 111 22.76 20.03 0.99
C GLY A 111 21.52 19.32 1.53
N ASP A 112 21.55 18.00 1.46
CA ASP A 112 20.43 17.13 1.84
C ASP A 112 19.95 17.36 3.27
N LEU A 113 20.86 17.69 4.20
CA LEU A 113 20.47 17.95 5.59
C LEU A 113 19.54 19.16 5.69
N VAL A 114 19.88 20.25 4.99
CA VAL A 114 19.08 21.49 5.00
C VAL A 114 17.75 21.26 4.33
N LEU A 115 17.74 20.58 3.17
CA LEU A 115 16.53 20.22 2.45
C LEU A 115 15.60 19.36 3.31
N GLN A 116 16.13 18.31 3.95
CA GLN A 116 15.33 17.43 4.81
C GLN A 116 14.84 18.15 6.06
N LYS A 117 15.63 19.06 6.63
CA LYS A 117 15.20 19.93 7.73
C LYS A 117 14.01 20.78 7.28
N GLN A 118 14.07 21.41 6.12
CA GLN A 118 12.92 22.16 5.57
C GLN A 118 11.71 21.26 5.36
N LEU A 119 11.88 20.06 4.79
CA LEU A 119 10.74 19.15 4.52
C LEU A 119 10.07 18.60 5.78
N LEU A 120 10.85 18.27 6.82
CA LEU A 120 10.33 17.61 8.01
C LEU A 120 9.98 18.59 9.15
N ILE A 121 10.82 19.61 9.36
CA ILE A 121 10.68 20.53 10.50
C ILE A 121 9.83 21.74 10.14
N GLN A 122 9.96 22.29 8.93
CA GLN A 122 9.23 23.51 8.54
C GLN A 122 7.70 23.36 8.65
N PRO A 123 7.06 22.26 8.22
CA PRO A 123 5.61 22.13 8.36
C PRO A 123 5.14 22.16 9.81
N ILE A 124 5.97 21.67 10.74
CA ILE A 124 5.68 21.68 12.16
C ILE A 124 5.82 23.11 12.71
N GLN A 125 6.86 23.84 12.31
CA GLN A 125 7.04 25.25 12.65
C GLN A 125 5.87 26.10 12.11
N ASP A 126 5.45 25.86 10.87
CA ASP A 126 4.31 26.53 10.26
C ASP A 126 3.01 26.23 11.03
N GLN A 127 2.84 24.99 11.51
CA GLN A 127 1.71 24.63 12.36
C GLN A 127 1.72 25.42 13.68
N VAL A 128 2.87 25.49 14.37
CA VAL A 128 3.00 26.27 15.60
C VAL A 128 2.70 27.74 15.33
N PHE A 129 3.28 28.30 14.26
CA PHE A 129 3.08 29.69 13.87
C PHE A 129 1.61 30.01 13.61
N ASN A 130 0.90 29.14 12.90
CA ASN A 130 -0.54 29.29 12.67
C ASN A 130 -1.34 29.27 13.99
N GLU A 131 -0.99 28.42 14.96
CA GLU A 131 -1.65 28.42 16.26
C GLU A 131 -1.33 29.68 17.09
N VAL A 132 -0.08 30.17 17.03
CA VAL A 132 0.31 31.45 17.63
C VAL A 132 -0.50 32.60 17.04
N GLN A 133 -0.66 32.65 15.71
CA GLN A 133 -1.48 33.67 15.04
C GLN A 133 -2.95 33.62 15.47
N LYS A 134 -3.55 32.42 15.55
CA LYS A 134 -4.93 32.25 16.04
C LYS A 134 -5.08 32.75 17.47
N ILE A 135 -4.13 32.41 18.35
CA ILE A 135 -4.12 32.88 19.74
C ILE A 135 -3.97 34.41 19.79
N GLY A 136 -3.07 34.96 18.98
CA GLY A 136 -2.87 36.40 18.82
C GLY A 136 -4.16 37.12 18.48
N ALA A 137 -4.85 36.66 17.43
CA ALA A 137 -6.12 37.23 17.00
C ALA A 137 -7.23 37.08 18.07
N ASN A 138 -7.39 35.88 18.63
CA ASN A 138 -8.45 35.57 19.59
C ASN A 138 -8.30 36.34 20.92
N LYS A 139 -7.05 36.47 21.41
CA LYS A 139 -6.74 37.19 22.65
C LYS A 139 -6.43 38.68 22.44
N ARG A 140 -6.43 39.13 21.18
CA ARG A 140 -6.14 40.51 20.77
C ARG A 140 -4.75 40.96 21.25
N TYR A 141 -3.73 40.14 21.01
CA TYR A 141 -2.35 40.57 21.15
C TYR A 141 -1.96 41.41 19.94
N ASP A 142 -1.26 42.52 20.18
CA ASP A 142 -0.74 43.38 19.13
C ASP A 142 0.63 42.87 18.65
N PHE A 143 1.41 42.31 19.58
CA PHE A 143 2.72 41.70 19.29
C PHE A 143 2.90 40.40 20.07
N ILE A 144 3.51 39.41 19.43
CA ILE A 144 4.00 38.19 20.07
C ILE A 144 5.46 38.04 19.69
N PHE A 145 6.35 38.01 20.68
CA PHE A 145 7.78 37.84 20.45
C PHE A 145 8.21 36.38 20.69
N ASP A 146 9.11 35.87 19.87
CA ASP A 146 9.80 34.63 20.16
C ASP A 146 11.04 34.91 21.01
N LYS A 147 11.09 34.31 22.20
CA LYS A 147 12.22 34.38 23.13
C LYS A 147 13.44 33.61 22.63
N SER A 148 13.23 32.62 21.77
CA SER A 148 14.28 31.79 21.17
C SER A 148 14.94 32.45 19.95
N ALA A 149 14.37 33.55 19.46
CA ALA A 149 14.93 34.35 18.37
C ALA A 149 16.00 35.33 18.90
N ASP A 150 16.75 35.95 18.00
CA ASP A 150 17.84 36.90 18.30
C ASP A 150 17.40 38.20 19.03
N VAL A 151 16.13 38.32 19.41
CA VAL A 151 15.61 39.44 20.18
C VAL A 151 16.01 39.28 21.65
N VAL A 152 16.94 40.11 22.10
CA VAL A 152 17.40 40.08 23.49
C VAL A 152 16.30 40.60 24.44
N MET A 153 15.63 39.68 25.12
CA MET A 153 14.66 39.98 26.17
C MET A 153 15.33 39.88 27.55
N LEU A 154 15.61 41.04 28.17
CA LEU A 154 16.30 41.07 29.47
C LEU A 154 15.40 40.63 30.64
N TYR A 155 14.11 40.95 30.58
CA TYR A 155 13.14 40.58 31.60
C TYR A 155 11.74 40.53 31.00
N SER A 156 10.96 39.53 31.39
CA SER A 156 9.53 39.48 31.13
C SER A 156 8.81 38.75 32.26
N GLU A 157 7.62 39.26 32.59
CA GLU A 157 6.76 38.62 33.58
C GLU A 157 6.11 37.37 32.96
N LYS A 158 6.09 36.25 33.69
CA LYS A 158 5.53 34.96 33.21
C LYS A 158 4.08 35.05 32.75
N ARG A 159 3.31 36.04 33.23
CA ARG A 159 1.92 36.27 32.78
C ARG A 159 1.77 36.60 31.29
N HIS A 160 2.85 37.02 30.61
CA HIS A 160 2.84 37.30 29.17
C HIS A 160 3.34 36.11 28.34
N ASP A 161 3.81 35.05 29.00
CA ASP A 161 4.15 33.78 28.35
C ASP A 161 2.87 33.08 27.91
N ILE A 162 2.77 32.79 26.62
CA ILE A 162 1.66 32.03 26.04
C ILE A 162 2.09 30.66 25.50
N SER A 163 3.30 30.19 25.79
CA SER A 163 3.85 28.93 25.26
C SER A 163 3.01 27.72 25.65
N ASP A 164 2.65 27.59 26.93
CA ASP A 164 1.79 26.50 27.42
C ASP A 164 0.38 26.53 26.79
N LEU A 165 -0.10 27.72 26.46
CA LEU A 165 -1.38 27.89 25.78
C LEU A 165 -1.30 27.39 24.34
N VAL A 166 -0.23 27.75 23.62
CA VAL A 166 0.04 27.30 22.25
C VAL A 166 0.16 25.77 22.20
N LEU A 167 0.93 25.18 23.12
CA LEU A 167 1.07 23.73 23.25
C LEU A 167 -0.28 23.03 23.43
N ARG A 168 -1.15 23.59 24.27
CA ARG A 168 -2.48 23.03 24.50
C ARG A 168 -3.36 23.08 23.25
N GLU A 169 -3.32 24.18 22.50
CA GLU A 169 -4.09 24.30 21.26
C GLU A 169 -3.55 23.38 20.16
N ILE A 170 -2.23 23.22 20.03
CA ILE A 170 -1.62 22.23 19.13
C ILE A 170 -2.11 20.82 19.49
N ALA A 171 -2.05 20.44 20.77
CA ALA A 171 -2.52 19.13 21.24
C ALA A 171 -4.02 18.92 20.99
N ARG A 172 -4.85 19.96 21.13
CA ARG A 172 -6.28 19.93 20.82
C ARG A 172 -6.50 19.72 19.32
N THR A 173 -5.87 20.52 18.48
CA THR A 173 -5.96 20.43 17.01
C THR A 173 -5.52 19.05 16.53
N ARG A 174 -4.46 18.47 17.11
CA ARG A 174 -4.00 17.09 16.83
C ARG A 174 -5.06 16.04 17.20
N LYS A 175 -5.68 16.12 18.37
CA LYS A 175 -6.72 15.16 18.78
C LYS A 175 -7.94 15.21 17.85
N VAL A 176 -8.34 16.42 17.46
CA VAL A 176 -9.45 16.62 16.52
C VAL A 176 -9.10 16.11 15.12
N SER A 177 -7.87 16.35 14.63
CA SER A 177 -7.44 15.85 13.32
C SER A 177 -7.31 14.34 13.27
N LYS A 178 -6.74 13.69 14.30
CA LYS A 178 -6.69 12.22 14.43
C LYS A 178 -8.09 11.62 14.42
N SER A 179 -9.01 12.14 15.25
CA SER A 179 -10.40 11.66 15.30
C SER A 179 -11.13 11.78 13.94
N ASN A 180 -10.90 12.85 13.19
CA ASN A 180 -11.49 13.03 11.86
C ASN A 180 -10.88 12.09 10.81
N LYS A 181 -9.57 11.82 10.89
CA LYS A 181 -8.88 10.87 10.01
C LYS A 181 -9.37 9.44 10.24
N ASP A 182 -9.52 9.03 11.50
CA ASP A 182 -10.01 7.69 11.87
C ASP A 182 -11.45 7.47 11.42
N LYS A 183 -12.30 8.49 11.57
CA LYS A 183 -13.68 8.45 11.05
C LYS A 183 -13.73 8.31 9.53
N LYS A 184 -12.87 9.03 8.80
CA LYS A 184 -12.78 8.94 7.34
C LYS A 184 -12.28 7.56 6.87
N LEU A 185 -11.28 7.00 7.56
CA LEU A 185 -10.77 5.65 7.26
C LEU A 185 -11.83 4.59 7.52
N LYS A 186 -12.56 4.69 8.64
CA LYS A 186 -13.65 3.76 8.96
C LYS A 186 -14.74 3.79 7.90
N ASN A 187 -15.20 4.98 7.48
CA ASN A 187 -16.20 5.10 6.43
C ASN A 187 -15.74 4.49 5.10
N ARG A 188 -14.47 4.68 4.71
CA ARG A 188 -13.91 4.07 3.49
C ARG A 188 -13.82 2.54 3.60
N LEU A 189 -13.49 2.02 4.79
CA LEU A 189 -13.44 0.57 5.01
C LEU A 189 -14.83 -0.05 4.91
N GLU A 190 -15.84 0.61 5.48
CA GLU A 190 -17.24 0.20 5.38
C GLU A 190 -17.74 0.22 3.93
N GLU A 191 -17.37 1.24 3.15
CA GLU A 191 -17.69 1.35 1.71
C GLU A 191 -17.05 0.21 0.89
N PHE A 192 -15.76 -0.08 1.12
CA PHE A 192 -15.07 -1.19 0.43
C PHE A 192 -15.65 -2.57 0.81
N GLN A 193 -15.98 -2.79 2.08
CA GLN A 193 -16.62 -4.03 2.53
C GLN A 193 -18.02 -4.21 1.94
N ALA A 194 -18.75 -3.12 1.72
CA ALA A 194 -20.05 -3.17 1.04
C ALA A 194 -19.89 -3.54 -0.45
N GLU A 195 -18.92 -2.94 -1.15
CA GLU A 195 -18.60 -3.29 -2.55
C GLU A 195 -18.16 -4.76 -2.70
N GLU A 196 -17.33 -5.27 -1.79
CA GLU A 196 -16.89 -6.66 -1.79
C GLU A 196 -18.05 -7.63 -1.52
N ALA A 197 -18.96 -7.29 -0.59
CA ALA A 197 -20.15 -8.09 -0.31
C ALA A 197 -21.15 -8.12 -1.47
N GLU A 198 -21.31 -7.02 -2.21
CA GLU A 198 -22.14 -6.98 -3.43
C GLU A 198 -21.51 -7.83 -4.55
N ALA A 199 -20.19 -7.73 -4.76
CA ALA A 199 -19.48 -8.55 -5.75
C ALA A 199 -19.54 -10.05 -5.43
N ASP A 200 -19.38 -10.45 -4.17
CA ASP A 200 -19.50 -11.86 -3.74
C ASP A 200 -20.92 -12.41 -3.94
N GLN A 201 -21.94 -11.59 -3.75
CA GLN A 201 -23.33 -11.96 -4.04
C GLN A 201 -23.53 -12.21 -5.54
N GLU A 202 -23.05 -11.31 -6.40
CA GLU A 202 -23.13 -11.48 -7.86
C GLU A 202 -22.39 -12.75 -8.34
N ILE A 203 -21.20 -13.02 -7.78
CA ILE A 203 -20.40 -14.21 -8.12
C ILE A 203 -21.11 -15.49 -7.65
N SER A 204 -21.71 -15.49 -6.46
CA SER A 204 -22.47 -16.62 -5.92
C SER A 204 -23.71 -16.94 -6.77
N GLU A 205 -24.47 -15.92 -7.17
CA GLU A 205 -25.64 -16.09 -8.05
C GLU A 205 -25.23 -16.66 -9.42
N ALA A 206 -24.17 -16.12 -10.03
CA ALA A 206 -23.65 -16.62 -11.31
C ALA A 206 -23.13 -18.07 -11.22
N LEU A 207 -22.54 -18.45 -10.08
CA LEU A 207 -22.04 -19.80 -9.83
C LEU A 207 -23.19 -20.81 -9.64
N GLN A 208 -24.26 -20.41 -8.93
CA GLN A 208 -25.47 -21.23 -8.78
C GLN A 208 -26.17 -21.47 -10.12
N GLU A 209 -26.32 -20.45 -10.95
CA GLU A 209 -26.92 -20.59 -12.29
C GLU A 209 -26.09 -21.55 -13.17
N ARG A 210 -24.76 -21.47 -13.10
CA ARG A 210 -23.85 -22.35 -13.85
C ARG A 210 -23.90 -23.80 -13.35
N GLN A 211 -24.05 -24.02 -12.04
CA GLN A 211 -24.20 -25.36 -11.47
C GLN A 211 -25.55 -26.00 -11.85
N GLN A 212 -26.64 -25.24 -11.84
CA GLN A 212 -27.95 -25.71 -12.28
C GLN A 212 -27.93 -26.09 -13.76
N LYS A 213 -27.41 -25.22 -14.63
CA LYS A 213 -27.22 -25.53 -16.06
C LYS A 213 -26.36 -26.76 -16.29
N ALA A 214 -25.30 -26.96 -15.49
CA ALA A 214 -24.45 -28.14 -15.60
C ALA A 214 -25.12 -29.42 -15.10
N ALA A 215 -25.99 -29.35 -14.08
CA ALA A 215 -26.79 -30.47 -13.60
C ALA A 215 -27.84 -30.87 -14.65
N ASP A 216 -28.58 -29.91 -15.20
CA ASP A 216 -29.55 -30.13 -16.27
C ASP A 216 -28.90 -30.73 -17.53
N ALA A 217 -27.71 -30.24 -17.90
CA ALA A 217 -26.93 -30.78 -19.01
C ALA A 217 -26.43 -32.23 -18.75
N LYS A 218 -26.16 -32.60 -17.49
CA LYS A 218 -25.79 -33.98 -17.13
C LYS A 218 -26.98 -34.91 -17.16
N ASP A 219 -28.14 -34.47 -16.65
CA ASP A 219 -29.34 -35.30 -16.62
C ASP A 219 -29.94 -35.50 -18.01
N THR A 220 -29.90 -34.48 -18.88
CA THR A 220 -30.24 -34.63 -20.30
C THR A 220 -29.30 -35.62 -21.01
N LYS A 221 -27.97 -35.53 -20.77
CA LYS A 221 -27.00 -36.49 -21.33
C LYS A 221 -27.20 -37.91 -20.81
N LYS A 222 -27.53 -38.09 -19.52
CA LYS A 222 -27.82 -39.41 -18.95
C LYS A 222 -29.07 -40.03 -19.59
N LYS A 223 -30.17 -39.28 -19.66
CA LYS A 223 -31.41 -39.73 -20.32
C LYS A 223 -31.16 -40.14 -21.78
N ALA A 224 -30.45 -39.31 -22.54
CA ALA A 224 -30.08 -39.63 -23.92
C ALA A 224 -29.15 -40.85 -24.04
N ALA A 225 -28.25 -41.07 -23.07
CA ALA A 225 -27.38 -42.25 -23.05
C ALA A 225 -28.15 -43.53 -22.66
N GLU A 226 -29.10 -43.45 -21.75
CA GLU A 226 -29.98 -44.55 -21.35
C GLU A 226 -30.92 -44.97 -22.48
N GLU A 227 -31.51 -44.01 -23.20
CA GLU A 227 -32.31 -44.27 -24.40
C GLU A 227 -31.49 -44.98 -25.48
N LYS A 228 -30.29 -44.48 -25.79
CA LYS A 228 -29.37 -45.15 -26.75
C LYS A 228 -28.97 -46.56 -26.32
N ARG A 229 -28.76 -46.78 -25.01
CA ARG A 229 -28.46 -48.13 -24.47
C ARG A 229 -29.67 -49.06 -24.58
N ALA A 230 -30.87 -48.58 -24.28
CA ALA A 230 -32.10 -49.34 -24.40
C ALA A 230 -32.39 -49.72 -25.86
N GLU A 231 -32.20 -48.78 -26.78
CA GLU A 231 -32.31 -49.02 -28.23
C GLU A 231 -31.28 -50.07 -28.70
N ALA A 232 -30.01 -49.93 -28.29
CA ALA A 232 -28.97 -50.90 -28.64
C ALA A 232 -29.25 -52.32 -28.09
N LEU A 233 -29.83 -52.41 -26.89
CA LEU A 233 -30.24 -53.70 -26.30
C LEU A 233 -31.40 -54.33 -27.08
N ARG A 234 -32.42 -53.55 -27.44
CA ARG A 234 -33.53 -54.03 -28.30
C ARG A 234 -33.03 -54.54 -29.64
N LEU A 235 -32.17 -53.76 -30.30
CA LEU A 235 -31.54 -54.16 -31.56
C LEU A 235 -30.71 -55.45 -31.42
N ARG A 236 -30.03 -55.63 -30.28
CA ARG A 236 -29.26 -56.86 -29.99
C ARG A 236 -30.16 -58.07 -29.79
N GLU A 237 -31.28 -57.92 -29.11
CA GLU A 237 -32.27 -58.99 -28.91
C GLU A 237 -32.93 -59.40 -30.22
N GLU A 238 -33.30 -58.43 -31.06
CA GLU A 238 -33.80 -58.68 -32.41
C GLU A 238 -32.76 -59.43 -33.26
N ARG A 239 -31.49 -59.00 -33.22
CA ARG A 239 -30.38 -59.71 -33.89
C ARG A 239 -30.18 -61.13 -33.37
N LYS A 240 -30.30 -61.36 -32.05
CA LYS A 240 -30.20 -62.70 -31.45
C LYS A 240 -31.34 -63.61 -31.92
N LYS A 241 -32.59 -63.13 -31.87
CA LYS A 241 -33.75 -63.88 -32.36
C LYS A 241 -33.61 -64.23 -33.84
N ALA A 242 -33.23 -63.25 -34.67
CA ALA A 242 -32.95 -63.47 -36.09
C ALA A 242 -31.82 -64.50 -36.32
N TYR A 243 -30.78 -64.50 -35.47
CA TYR A 243 -29.70 -65.50 -35.54
C TYR A 243 -30.18 -66.90 -35.12
N GLU A 244 -30.97 -67.02 -34.06
CA GLU A 244 -31.54 -68.28 -33.59
C GLU A 244 -32.49 -68.90 -34.63
N GLU A 245 -33.34 -68.08 -35.27
CA GLU A 245 -34.19 -68.51 -36.38
C GLU A 245 -33.36 -69.00 -37.57
N ARG A 246 -32.32 -68.25 -37.96
CA ARG A 246 -31.36 -68.69 -39.00
C ARG A 246 -30.69 -70.00 -38.63
N ARG A 247 -30.29 -70.18 -37.38
CA ARG A 247 -29.68 -71.41 -36.87
C ARG A 247 -30.65 -72.59 -36.91
N LYS A 248 -31.91 -72.41 -36.50
CA LYS A 248 -32.95 -73.45 -36.57
C LYS A 248 -33.18 -73.89 -38.02
N LYS A 249 -33.37 -72.93 -38.93
CA LYS A 249 -33.51 -73.22 -40.37
C LYS A 249 -32.31 -74.01 -40.92
N LEU A 250 -31.08 -73.64 -40.56
CA LEU A 250 -29.87 -74.37 -40.95
C LEU A 250 -29.80 -75.78 -40.37
N LEU A 251 -30.23 -75.99 -39.12
CA LEU A 251 -30.26 -77.31 -38.50
C LEU A 251 -31.33 -78.21 -39.12
N GLU A 252 -32.52 -77.67 -39.37
CA GLU A 252 -33.60 -78.38 -40.08
C GLU A 252 -33.17 -78.75 -41.51
N GLU A 253 -32.51 -77.84 -42.23
CA GLU A 253 -31.95 -78.12 -43.56
C GLU A 253 -30.88 -79.23 -43.49
N ARG A 254 -30.01 -79.22 -42.47
CA ARG A 254 -29.00 -80.28 -42.25
C ARG A 254 -29.65 -81.61 -41.88
N GLU A 255 -30.67 -81.63 -41.05
CA GLU A 255 -31.40 -82.85 -40.70
C GLU A 255 -32.18 -83.40 -41.88
N ALA A 256 -32.83 -82.55 -42.68
CA ALA A 256 -33.48 -82.94 -43.91
C ALA A 256 -32.48 -83.54 -44.91
N LYS A 257 -31.31 -82.90 -45.09
CA LYS A 257 -30.20 -83.46 -45.87
C LYS A 257 -29.69 -84.79 -45.31
N ARG A 258 -29.60 -84.94 -43.97
CA ARG A 258 -29.17 -86.20 -43.33
C ARG A 258 -30.21 -87.30 -43.53
N LYS A 259 -31.51 -86.99 -43.36
CA LYS A 259 -32.62 -87.93 -43.59
C LYS A 259 -32.69 -88.34 -45.05
N ALA A 260 -32.60 -87.39 -45.99
CA ALA A 260 -32.53 -87.68 -47.42
C ALA A 260 -31.34 -88.61 -47.75
N LYS A 261 -30.15 -88.33 -47.21
CA LYS A 261 -28.97 -89.19 -47.40
C LYS A 261 -29.10 -90.57 -46.73
N LEU A 262 -29.85 -90.68 -45.63
CA LEU A 262 -30.16 -91.97 -44.99
C LEU A 262 -31.22 -92.75 -45.77
N GLU A 263 -32.23 -92.09 -46.33
CA GLU A 263 -33.20 -92.72 -47.23
C GLU A 263 -32.57 -93.15 -48.54
N GLU A 264 -31.67 -92.35 -49.09
CA GLU A 264 -30.85 -92.71 -50.25
C GLU A 264 -30.00 -93.95 -49.93
N ARG A 265 -29.28 -93.96 -48.80
CA ARG A 265 -28.56 -95.16 -48.33
C ARG A 265 -29.46 -96.38 -48.08
N LYS A 266 -30.69 -96.20 -47.59
CA LYS A 266 -31.64 -97.31 -47.41
C LYS A 266 -32.15 -97.84 -48.75
N LYS A 267 -32.46 -96.95 -49.70
CA LYS A 267 -32.82 -97.34 -51.07
C LYS A 267 -31.66 -98.04 -51.76
N ASP A 268 -30.42 -97.61 -51.54
CA ASP A 268 -29.23 -98.28 -52.05
C ASP A 268 -29.06 -99.68 -51.42
N GLN A 269 -29.29 -99.83 -50.11
CA GLN A 269 -29.28 -101.13 -49.42
C GLN A 269 -30.46 -102.06 -49.78
N GLU A 270 -31.64 -101.52 -50.12
CA GLU A 270 -32.79 -102.28 -50.62
C GLU A 270 -32.56 -102.71 -52.08
N LYS A 271 -31.91 -101.88 -52.91
CA LYS A 271 -31.54 -102.24 -54.28
C LYS A 271 -30.40 -103.25 -54.36
N GLU A 272 -29.39 -103.18 -53.49
CA GLU A 272 -28.37 -104.24 -53.37
C GLU A 272 -29.01 -105.59 -52.99
N LYS A 273 -30.10 -105.60 -52.22
CA LYS A 273 -30.83 -106.83 -51.87
C LYS A 273 -31.69 -107.36 -53.02
N ASP A 274 -32.24 -106.49 -53.87
CA ASP A 274 -33.01 -106.88 -55.06
C ASP A 274 -32.11 -107.41 -56.20
N SER A 275 -30.88 -106.90 -56.34
CA SER A 275 -29.94 -107.34 -57.39
C SER A 275 -29.18 -108.63 -57.08
N THR A 276 -29.36 -109.21 -55.89
CA THR A 276 -28.67 -110.46 -55.48
C THR A 276 -29.60 -111.70 -55.55
N ASN A 277 -30.85 -111.54 -56.03
CA ASN A 277 -31.86 -112.61 -56.08
C ASN A 277 -32.60 -112.74 -57.44
N GLN A 278 -31.99 -112.27 -58.53
CA GLN A 278 -32.39 -112.58 -59.92
C GLN A 278 -31.19 -112.97 -60.76
#